data_AF-A0AAD0TC13-F1
#
_entry.id   AF-A0AAD0TC13-F1
#
_cell.length_a   1.000
_cell.length_b   1.000
_cell.length_c   1.000
_cell.angle_alpha   90.00
_cell.angle_beta   90.00
_cell.angle_gamma   90.00
#
_symmetry.space_group_name_H-M   'P 1'
#
loop_
_entity.id
_entity.type
_entity.pdbx_description
1 polymer ?
#
loop_
_entity_poly.entity_id
_entity_poly.type
_entity_poly.pdbx_seq_one_letter_code
_entity_poly.pdbx_strand_id
1 'polypeptide(L)'
;MSSVQNTRSSFFPNSRTQNERAQDVQKQSPIKRNSTAQKAYIDNQTSRDAKVTIPEAVKDFAQIKKAVDAAPEMDNSAKIAALKAQIQGGTYKMDYEKMADKILGEEFGV
;
A
#
# COMPACT_ATOMS: atom_id res chain seq x y z
N MET A 1 23.05 16.84 30.64
CA MET A 1 22.23 15.93 29.81
C MET A 1 20.78 16.25 30.09
N SER A 2 20.13 17.00 29.19
CA SER A 2 18.79 17.54 29.40
C SER A 2 17.79 16.76 28.56
N SER A 3 16.91 16.00 29.22
CA SER A 3 15.82 15.28 28.58
C SER A 3 14.65 16.23 28.32
N VAL A 4 14.44 16.64 27.07
CA VAL A 4 13.25 17.37 26.64
C VAL A 4 12.08 16.39 26.57
N GLN A 5 11.31 16.30 27.67
CA GLN A 5 10.19 15.38 27.76
C GLN A 5 8.91 16.09 28.20
N ASN A 6 8.48 17.16 27.52
CA ASN A 6 7.06 17.53 27.44
C ASN A 6 6.80 18.60 26.37
N THR A 7 6.36 18.21 25.17
CA THR A 7 6.01 19.14 24.07
C THR A 7 4.50 19.33 23.93
N ARG A 8 3.73 19.40 25.02
CA ARG A 8 2.28 19.63 24.93
C ARG A 8 1.80 20.72 25.88
N SER A 9 1.00 21.63 25.32
CA SER A 9 0.38 22.76 26.00
C SER A 9 -0.88 22.33 26.75
N SER A 10 -1.06 22.85 27.97
CA SER A 10 -2.25 22.65 28.83
C SER A 10 -3.54 23.28 28.27
N PHE A 11 -3.53 23.73 27.01
CA PHE A 11 -4.62 24.45 26.36
C PHE A 11 -5.77 23.56 25.87
N PHE A 12 -5.56 22.24 25.77
CA PHE A 12 -6.57 21.31 25.27
C PHE A 12 -6.99 20.31 26.36
N PRO A 13 -8.11 20.56 27.06
CA PRO A 13 -8.67 19.58 27.98
C PRO A 13 -9.09 18.34 27.18
N ASN A 14 -8.54 17.17 27.52
CA ASN A 14 -8.64 15.85 26.85
C ASN A 14 -7.56 15.50 25.81
N SER A 15 -6.43 16.21 25.73
CA SER A 15 -5.33 15.81 24.85
C SER A 15 -4.52 14.62 25.40
N ARG A 16 -5.00 13.39 25.17
CA ARG A 16 -4.33 12.14 25.61
C ARG A 16 -2.88 12.05 25.10
N THR A 17 -1.96 11.70 26.00
CA THR A 17 -0.53 11.59 25.68
C THR A 17 -0.26 10.42 24.71
N GLN A 18 0.87 10.45 23.97
CA GLN A 18 1.23 9.34 23.08
C GLN A 18 1.38 8.01 23.84
N ASN A 19 1.85 8.07 25.09
CA ASN A 19 1.97 6.89 25.96
C ASN A 19 0.60 6.31 26.36
N GLU A 20 -0.41 7.15 26.61
CA GLU A 20 -1.78 6.70 26.87
C GLU A 20 -2.40 6.05 25.63
N ARG A 21 -2.17 6.62 24.44
CA ARG A 21 -2.62 6.00 23.17
C ARG A 21 -1.93 4.66 22.91
N ALA A 22 -0.63 4.54 23.21
CA ALA A 22 0.10 3.28 23.04
C ALA A 22 -0.41 2.18 23.99
N GLN A 23 -0.79 2.54 25.22
CA GLN A 23 -1.41 1.60 26.16
C GLN A 23 -2.85 1.23 25.79
N ASP A 24 -3.63 2.14 25.20
CA ASP A 24 -4.98 1.84 24.68
C ASP A 24 -4.91 0.86 23.50
N VAL A 25 -3.93 0.99 22.60
CA VAL A 25 -3.73 0.05 21.46
C VAL A 25 -3.33 -1.34 21.95
N GLN A 26 -2.55 -1.46 23.03
CA GLN A 26 -2.23 -2.75 23.64
C GLN A 26 -3.41 -3.39 24.40
N LYS A 27 -4.39 -2.59 24.84
CA LYS A 27 -5.62 -3.06 25.51
C LYS A 27 -6.76 -3.36 24.54
N GLN A 28 -6.65 -2.97 23.26
CA GLN A 28 -7.58 -3.39 22.24
C GLN A 28 -7.41 -4.89 22.00
N SER A 29 -8.44 -5.67 22.37
CA SER A 29 -8.52 -7.09 22.07
C SER A 29 -8.23 -7.33 20.59
N PRO A 30 -7.57 -8.44 20.21
CA PRO A 30 -7.30 -8.75 18.81
C PRO A 30 -8.61 -8.63 18.02
N ILE A 31 -8.55 -7.96 16.87
CA ILE A 31 -9.70 -7.71 15.99
C ILE A 31 -10.51 -9.01 15.88
N LYS A 32 -11.68 -9.06 16.54
CA LYS A 32 -12.52 -10.25 16.55
C LYS A 32 -13.07 -10.40 15.14
N ARG A 33 -12.62 -11.43 14.43
CA ARG A 33 -13.17 -11.78 13.13
C ARG A 33 -14.60 -12.26 13.32
N ASN A 34 -15.51 -11.80 12.47
CA ASN A 34 -16.89 -12.26 12.47
C ASN A 34 -16.94 -13.78 12.28
N SER A 35 -17.87 -14.45 12.95
CA SER A 35 -18.14 -15.86 12.67
C SER A 35 -18.66 -16.04 11.24
N THR A 36 -18.53 -17.24 10.67
CA THR A 36 -19.00 -17.56 9.32
C THR A 36 -20.48 -17.24 9.13
N ALA A 37 -21.31 -17.53 10.13
CA ALA A 37 -22.74 -17.22 10.15
C ALA A 37 -23.01 -15.71 10.14
N GLN A 38 -22.24 -14.94 10.91
CA GLN A 38 -22.41 -13.48 10.98
C GLN A 38 -21.94 -12.80 9.69
N LYS A 39 -20.90 -13.34 9.04
CA LYS A 39 -20.47 -12.88 7.72
C LYS A 39 -21.56 -13.10 6.67
N ALA A 40 -22.16 -14.29 6.61
CA ALA A 40 -23.23 -14.59 5.67
C ALA A 40 -24.47 -13.69 5.86
N TYR A 41 -24.82 -13.36 7.11
CA TYR A 41 -25.90 -12.42 7.42
C TYR A 41 -25.62 -11.01 6.89
N ILE A 42 -24.40 -10.49 7.11
CA ILE A 42 -23.99 -9.17 6.63
C ILE A 42 -23.95 -9.14 5.11
N ASP A 43 -23.39 -10.16 4.47
CA ASP A 43 -23.29 -10.26 3.01
C ASP A 43 -24.70 -10.30 2.39
N ASN A 44 -25.64 -11.05 2.98
CA ASN A 44 -27.02 -11.08 2.54
C ASN A 44 -27.71 -9.71 2.71
N GLN A 45 -27.59 -9.08 3.88
CA GLN A 45 -28.23 -7.78 4.13
C GLN A 45 -27.68 -6.68 3.21
N THR A 46 -26.36 -6.61 3.05
CA THR A 46 -25.70 -5.61 2.18
C THR A 46 -26.01 -5.83 0.71
N SER A 47 -26.15 -7.08 0.27
CA SER A 47 -26.55 -7.39 -1.11
C SER A 47 -27.98 -6.94 -1.45
N ARG A 48 -28.87 -6.84 -0.44
CA ARG A 48 -30.27 -6.40 -0.64
C ARG A 48 -30.38 -4.88 -0.76
N ASP A 49 -29.51 -4.15 -0.08
CA ASP A 49 -29.45 -2.69 -0.13
C ASP A 49 -28.69 -2.19 -1.37
N ALA A 50 -27.74 -2.98 -1.88
CA ALA A 50 -26.99 -2.67 -3.10
C ALA A 50 -27.79 -3.01 -4.37
N LYS A 51 -28.31 -1.99 -5.07
CA LYS A 51 -29.03 -2.15 -6.35
C LYS A 51 -28.15 -2.64 -7.52
N VAL A 52 -26.83 -2.73 -7.35
CA VAL A 52 -25.87 -3.05 -8.41
C VAL A 52 -24.90 -4.13 -7.93
N THR A 53 -24.82 -5.23 -8.67
CA THR A 53 -23.85 -6.30 -8.41
C THR A 53 -22.51 -5.95 -9.05
N ILE A 54 -21.46 -5.85 -8.25
CA ILE A 54 -20.09 -5.63 -8.74
C ILE A 54 -19.52 -7.00 -9.18
N PRO A 55 -19.12 -7.16 -10.47
CA PRO A 55 -18.49 -8.39 -10.95
C PRO A 55 -17.18 -8.70 -10.21
N GLU A 56 -16.85 -9.98 -10.06
CA GLU A 56 -15.64 -10.41 -9.33
C GLU A 56 -14.35 -9.88 -9.95
N ALA A 57 -14.23 -9.89 -11.29
CA ALA A 57 -13.06 -9.36 -11.98
C ALA A 57 -12.74 -7.89 -11.64
N VAL A 58 -13.78 -7.07 -11.42
CA VAL A 58 -13.61 -5.66 -11.04
C VAL A 58 -13.17 -5.52 -9.58
N LYS A 59 -13.64 -6.42 -8.70
CA LYS A 59 -13.20 -6.47 -7.29
C LYS A 59 -11.72 -6.88 -7.21
N ASP A 60 -11.33 -7.87 -8.00
CA ASP A 60 -9.95 -8.37 -8.03
C ASP A 60 -9.00 -7.28 -8.55
N PHE A 61 -9.36 -6.60 -9.63
CA PHE A 61 -8.59 -5.47 -10.13
C PHE A 61 -8.43 -4.36 -9.08
N ALA A 62 -9.50 -4.02 -8.37
CA ALA A 62 -9.45 -3.00 -7.32
C ALA A 62 -8.56 -3.42 -6.14
N GLN A 63 -8.57 -4.71 -5.77
CA GLN A 63 -7.69 -5.24 -4.73
C GLN A 63 -6.22 -5.21 -5.16
N ILE A 64 -5.92 -5.63 -6.39
CA ILE A 64 -4.56 -5.60 -6.94
C ILE A 64 -4.06 -4.17 -6.99
N LYS A 65 -4.86 -3.23 -7.52
CA LYS A 65 -4.51 -1.81 -7.56
C LYS A 65 -4.20 -1.27 -6.17
N LYS A 66 -5.06 -1.54 -5.19
CA LYS A 66 -4.84 -1.11 -3.81
C LYS A 66 -3.57 -1.71 -3.21
N ALA A 67 -3.25 -2.96 -3.52
CA ALA A 67 -2.03 -3.62 -3.05
C ALA A 67 -0.77 -3.01 -3.71
N VAL A 68 -0.84 -2.68 -4.99
CA VAL A 68 0.22 -1.99 -5.73
C VAL A 68 0.43 -0.58 -5.20
N ASP A 69 -0.64 0.19 -5.01
CA ASP A 69 -0.57 1.56 -4.47
C ASP A 69 -0.06 1.59 -3.00
N ALA A 70 -0.31 0.51 -2.24
CA ALA A 70 0.18 0.36 -0.88
C ALA A 70 1.59 -0.25 -0.79
N ALA A 71 2.14 -0.72 -1.91
CA ALA A 71 3.51 -1.23 -1.93
C ALA A 71 4.48 -0.05 -1.73
N PRO A 72 5.52 -0.21 -0.89
CA PRO A 72 6.53 0.83 -0.73
C PRO A 72 7.22 1.07 -2.07
N GLU A 73 7.52 2.34 -2.36
CA GLU A 73 8.32 2.69 -3.54
C GLU A 73 9.65 1.94 -3.46
N MET A 74 9.92 1.10 -4.45
CA MET A 74 11.20 0.40 -4.53
C MET A 74 12.31 1.43 -4.76
N ASP A 75 13.24 1.52 -3.81
CA ASP A 75 14.43 2.34 -3.97
C ASP A 75 15.32 1.75 -5.08
N ASN A 76 15.24 2.34 -6.26
CA ASN A 76 16.03 1.96 -7.43
C ASN A 76 17.34 2.77 -7.55
N SER A 77 17.70 3.60 -6.57
CA SER A 77 18.84 4.51 -6.62
C SER A 77 20.17 3.79 -6.93
N ALA A 78 20.44 2.67 -6.26
CA ALA A 78 21.65 1.87 -6.48
C ALA A 78 21.74 1.30 -7.90
N LYS A 79 20.61 0.81 -8.44
CA LYS A 79 20.52 0.28 -9.80
C LYS A 79 20.75 1.39 -10.83
N ILE A 80 20.15 2.56 -10.62
CA ILE A 80 20.31 3.72 -11.50
C ILE A 80 21.77 4.21 -11.50
N ALA A 81 22.42 4.27 -10.33
CA ALA A 81 23.82 4.66 -10.23
C ALA A 81 24.74 3.68 -10.97
N ALA A 82 24.52 2.37 -10.82
CA ALA A 82 25.29 1.35 -11.53
C ALA A 82 25.12 1.45 -13.06
N LEU A 83 23.89 1.60 -13.56
CA LEU A 83 23.66 1.80 -14.99
C LEU A 83 24.30 3.10 -15.49
N LYS A 84 24.20 4.20 -14.74
CA LYS A 84 24.83 5.47 -15.12
C LYS A 84 26.34 5.32 -15.26
N ALA A 85 27.00 4.63 -14.32
CA ALA A 85 28.43 4.36 -14.40
C ALA A 85 28.80 3.51 -15.62
N GLN A 86 28.01 2.47 -15.94
CA GLN A 86 28.22 1.63 -17.13
C GLN A 86 28.07 2.39 -18.44
N ILE A 87 27.08 3.30 -18.52
CA ILE A 87 26.86 4.15 -19.69
C ILE A 87 28.03 5.14 -19.86
N GLN A 88 28.45 5.81 -18.78
CA GLN A 88 29.60 6.72 -18.81
C GLN A 88 30.91 6.01 -19.17
N GLY A 89 31.09 4.78 -18.68
CA GLY A 89 32.24 3.94 -19.01
C GLY A 89 32.17 3.28 -20.39
N GLY A 90 31.11 3.49 -21.18
CA GLY A 90 30.95 2.91 -22.51
C GLY A 90 30.79 1.38 -22.53
N THR A 91 30.55 0.75 -21.38
CA THR A 91 30.41 -0.72 -21.25
C THR A 91 28.96 -1.17 -21.28
N TYR A 92 28.01 -0.23 -21.27
CA TYR A 92 26.59 -0.53 -21.39
C TYR A 92 26.24 -1.02 -22.80
N LYS A 93 25.87 -2.30 -22.91
CA LYS A 93 25.41 -2.91 -24.15
C LYS A 93 23.89 -2.81 -24.24
N MET A 94 23.40 -2.09 -25.24
CA MET A 94 21.98 -2.02 -25.56
C MET A 94 21.52 -3.37 -26.10
N ASP A 95 20.47 -3.93 -25.51
CA ASP A 95 19.82 -5.15 -25.98
C ASP A 95 18.69 -4.74 -26.93
N TYR A 96 18.94 -4.89 -28.24
CA TYR A 96 18.03 -4.43 -29.28
C TYR A 96 16.74 -5.25 -29.35
N GLU A 97 16.80 -6.54 -29.04
CA GLU A 97 15.62 -7.41 -28.99
C GLU A 97 14.68 -6.96 -27.87
N LYS A 98 15.22 -6.74 -26.66
CA LYS A 98 14.42 -6.22 -25.54
C LYS A 98 13.84 -4.83 -25.81
N MET A 99 14.55 -4.01 -26.58
CA MET A 99 14.07 -2.69 -26.97
C MET A 99 12.92 -2.81 -27.97
N ALA A 100 13.04 -3.69 -28.96
CA ALA A 100 12.00 -3.97 -29.94
C ALA A 100 10.75 -4.57 -29.26
N ASP A 101 10.93 -5.56 -28.38
CA ASP A 101 9.84 -6.15 -27.59
C ASP A 101 9.11 -5.10 -26.75
N LYS A 102 9.86 -4.17 -26.14
CA LYS A 102 9.26 -3.11 -25.33
C LYS A 102 8.49 -2.10 -26.18
N ILE A 103 9.03 -1.70 -27.33
CA ILE A 103 8.34 -0.83 -28.28
C ILE A 103 7.07 -1.51 -28.79
N LEU A 104 7.15 -2.80 -29.14
CA LEU A 104 6.02 -3.57 -29.60
C LEU A 104 4.94 -3.72 -28.52
N GLY A 105 5.34 -3.98 -27.26
CA GLY A 105 4.42 -4.10 -26.13
C GLY A 105 3.74 -2.78 -25.76
N GLU A 106 4.45 -1.65 -25.82
CA GLU A 106 3.88 -0.32 -25.53
C GLU A 106 2.93 0.17 -26.64
N GLU A 107 3.26 -0.07 -27.91
CA GLU A 107 2.48 0.41 -29.05
C GLU A 107 1.33 -0.53 -29.47
N PHE A 108 1.50 -1.84 -29.29
CA PHE A 108 0.54 -2.84 -29.79
C PHE A 108 -0.14 -3.68 -28.71
N GLY A 109 0.16 -3.45 -27.43
CA GLY A 109 -0.64 -3.92 -26.29
C GLY A 109 -0.96 -5.42 -26.30
N VAL A 110 -0.01 -6.26 -26.74
CA VAL A 110 -0.06 -7.72 -26.55
C VAL A 110 0.51 -8.09 -25.19
#